data_AF-A0A2M7B915-F1
#
_entry.id   AF-A0A2M7B915-F1
#
_cell.length_a   1.000
_cell.length_b   1.000
_cell.length_c   1.000
_cell.angle_alpha   90.00
_cell.angle_beta   90.00
_cell.angle_gamma   90.00
#
_symmetry.space_group_name_H-M   'P 1'
#
loop_
_entity.id
_entity.type
_entity.pdbx_description
1 polymer ?
#
loop_
_entity_poly.entity_id
_entity_poly.type
_entity_poly.pdbx_seq_one_letter_code
_entity_poly.pdbx_strand_id
1 'polypeptide(L)'
;MPYIKPEKRLEMDKIVELMKTKSVKADGDLNYILFKLCKETVAPSYNNFKNFIGELRQCATEIERRLLSLYEDEKIKENGDV
;
A
#
# COMPACT_ATOMS: atom_id res chain seq x y z
N MET A 1 8.86 4.41 -0.73
CA MET A 1 8.87 5.87 -0.50
C MET A 1 10.27 6.39 -0.18
N PRO A 2 10.91 7.18 -1.07
CA PRO A 2 12.30 7.61 -0.91
C PRO A 2 12.51 8.56 0.28
N TYR A 3 11.46 9.28 0.69
CA TYR A 3 11.49 10.27 1.77
C TYR A 3 11.38 9.70 3.19
N ILE A 4 11.08 8.40 3.35
CA ILE A 4 11.03 7.76 4.68
C ILE A 4 12.43 7.30 5.06
N LYS A 5 12.93 7.68 6.25
CA LYS A 5 14.24 7.24 6.74
C LYS A 5 14.33 5.71 6.90
N PRO A 6 15.48 5.08 6.60
CA PRO A 6 15.63 3.61 6.67
C PRO A 6 15.22 3.01 8.02
N GLU A 7 15.56 3.68 9.14
CA GLU A 7 15.27 3.18 10.48
C GLU A 7 13.75 3.12 10.73
N LYS A 8 13.01 4.10 10.19
CA LYS A 8 11.55 4.11 10.27
C LYS A 8 10.91 3.05 9.38
N ARG A 9 11.57 2.64 8.29
CA ARG A 9 11.09 1.54 7.43
C ARG A 9 11.15 0.22 8.17
N LEU A 10 12.23 -0.04 8.92
CA LEU A 10 12.39 -1.29 9.69
C LEU A 10 11.21 -1.56 10.65
N GLU A 11 10.71 -0.53 11.33
CA GLU A 11 9.55 -0.69 12.22
C GLU A 11 8.26 -1.01 11.44
N MET A 12 8.07 -0.43 10.26
CA MET A 12 6.92 -0.73 9.40
C MET A 12 7.06 -2.11 8.74
N ASP A 13 8.28 -2.53 8.39
CA ASP A 13 8.57 -3.83 7.79
C ASP A 13 8.18 -4.96 8.75
N LYS A 14 8.28 -4.77 10.07
CA LYS A 14 7.75 -5.72 11.06
C LYS A 14 6.24 -5.92 10.94
N ILE A 15 5.49 -4.86 10.64
CA ILE A 15 4.04 -4.94 10.43
C ILE A 15 3.74 -5.71 9.15
N VAL A 16 4.50 -5.45 8.08
CA VAL A 16 4.39 -6.18 6.81
C VAL A 16 4.66 -7.67 7.02
N GLU A 17 5.70 -8.01 7.79
CA GLU A 17 6.02 -9.40 8.10
C GLU A 17 4.93 -10.07 8.94
N LEU A 18 4.35 -9.34 9.91
CA LEU A 18 3.19 -9.85 10.65
C LEU A 18 2.00 -10.13 9.73
N MET A 19 1.68 -9.22 8.79
CA MET A 19 0.60 -9.43 7.83
C MET A 19 0.86 -10.66 6.93
N LYS A 20 2.12 -10.86 6.50
CA LYS A 20 2.54 -12.06 5.76
C LYS A 20 2.36 -13.33 6.56
N THR A 21 2.86 -13.39 7.80
CA THR A 21 2.73 -14.59 8.65
C THR A 21 1.27 -14.94 8.97
N LYS A 22 0.39 -13.93 9.00
CA LYS A 22 -1.06 -14.12 9.13
C LYS A 22 -1.79 -14.41 7.83
N SER A 23 -1.06 -14.52 6.71
CA SER A 23 -1.62 -14.78 5.38
C SER A 23 -2.70 -13.77 4.98
N VAL A 24 -2.53 -12.49 5.34
CA VAL A 24 -3.47 -11.42 4.96
C VAL A 24 -3.57 -11.32 3.44
N LYS A 25 -4.79 -11.30 2.92
CA LYS A 25 -5.05 -11.21 1.48
C LYS A 25 -5.66 -9.87 1.07
N ALA A 26 -5.48 -9.55 -0.21
CA ALA A 26 -6.09 -8.38 -0.85
C ALA A 26 -7.50 -8.69 -1.40
N ASP A 27 -8.30 -9.50 -0.71
CA ASP A 27 -9.64 -9.96 -1.10
C ASP A 27 -10.73 -9.57 -0.07
N GLY A 28 -10.38 -8.73 0.90
CA GLY A 28 -11.28 -8.27 1.96
C GLY A 28 -10.53 -8.02 3.26
N ASP A 29 -9.56 -8.87 3.60
CA ASP A 29 -8.78 -8.75 4.84
C ASP A 29 -8.05 -7.40 4.90
N LEU A 30 -7.32 -7.06 3.84
CA LEU A 30 -6.58 -5.81 3.76
C LEU A 30 -7.53 -4.60 3.87
N ASN A 31 -8.71 -4.66 3.25
CA ASN A 31 -9.70 -3.60 3.34
C ASN A 31 -10.18 -3.42 4.79
N TYR A 32 -10.55 -4.52 5.44
CA TYR A 32 -10.99 -4.51 6.84
C TYR A 32 -9.92 -3.95 7.77
N ILE A 33 -8.66 -4.38 7.61
CA ILE A 33 -7.54 -3.91 8.43
C ILE A 33 -7.33 -2.41 8.26
N LEU A 34 -7.27 -1.92 7.02
CA LEU A 34 -7.04 -0.50 6.74
C LEU A 34 -8.20 0.38 7.25
N PHE A 35 -9.44 -0.08 7.07
CA PHE A 35 -10.62 0.60 7.63
C PHE A 35 -10.57 0.64 9.16
N LYS A 36 -10.27 -0.48 9.80
CA LYS A 36 -10.22 -0.59 11.26
C LYS A 36 -9.10 0.28 11.85
N LEU A 37 -7.92 0.29 11.21
CA LEU A 37 -6.82 1.18 11.56
C LEU A 37 -7.26 2.65 11.52
N CYS A 38 -7.87 3.08 10.40
CA CYS A 38 -8.39 4.44 10.27
C CYS A 38 -9.38 4.78 11.40
N LYS A 39 -10.36 3.91 11.63
CA LYS A 39 -11.40 4.09 12.65
C LYS A 39 -10.83 4.24 14.06
N GLU A 40 -9.73 3.56 14.37
CA GLU A 40 -9.15 3.53 15.72
C GLU A 40 -8.08 4.60 15.95
N THR A 41 -7.33 5.01 14.93
CA THR A 41 -6.18 5.91 15.10
C THR A 41 -6.41 7.32 14.57
N VAL A 42 -7.41 7.53 13.71
CA VAL A 42 -7.65 8.83 13.05
C VAL A 42 -8.75 9.59 13.79
N ALA A 43 -8.40 10.73 14.37
CA ALA A 43 -9.38 11.61 15.02
C ALA A 43 -10.43 12.10 14.02
N PRO A 44 -11.75 12.06 14.35
CA PRO A 44 -12.82 12.43 13.43
C PRO A 44 -12.69 13.87 12.93
N SER A 45 -12.32 14.02 11.67
CA SER A 45 -12.39 15.29 10.94
C SER A 45 -12.36 15.01 9.45
N TYR A 46 -13.03 15.86 8.68
CA TYR A 46 -13.00 15.76 7.21
C TYR A 46 -11.57 15.74 6.67
N ASN A 47 -10.72 16.65 7.17
CA ASN A 47 -9.33 16.74 6.72
C ASN A 47 -8.50 15.51 7.12
N ASN A 48 -8.73 14.95 8.31
CA ASN A 48 -8.00 13.77 8.76
C ASN A 48 -8.35 12.54 7.92
N PHE A 49 -9.64 12.31 7.66
CA PHE A 49 -10.07 11.21 6.78
C PHE A 49 -9.63 11.42 5.34
N LYS A 50 -9.74 12.65 4.82
CA LYS A 50 -9.24 13.00 3.49
C LYS A 50 -7.75 12.71 3.35
N ASN A 51 -6.94 13.04 4.35
CA ASN A 51 -5.50 12.77 4.35
C ASN A 51 -5.22 11.26 4.38
N PHE A 52 -5.89 10.50 5.26
CA PHE A 52 -5.71 9.04 5.32
C PHE A 52 -6.07 8.37 3.98
N ILE A 53 -7.19 8.76 3.37
CA ILE A 53 -7.59 8.29 2.03
C ILE A 53 -6.54 8.69 0.98
N GLY A 54 -5.96 9.88 1.10
CA GLY A 54 -4.88 10.35 0.24
C GLY A 54 -3.66 9.42 0.28
N GLU A 55 -3.22 9.00 1.47
CA GLU A 55 -2.11 8.06 1.63
C GLU A 55 -2.41 6.69 0.98
N LEU A 56 -3.64 6.18 1.11
CA LEU A 56 -4.05 4.93 0.46
C LEU A 56 -3.98 5.04 -1.08
N ARG A 57 -4.44 6.16 -1.64
CA ARG A 57 -4.38 6.42 -3.09
C ARG A 57 -2.94 6.54 -3.57
N GLN A 58 -2.09 7.24 -2.82
CA GLN A 58 -0.68 7.38 -3.15
C GLN A 58 0.05 6.01 -3.12
N CYS A 59 -0.34 5.12 -2.21
CA CYS A 59 0.16 3.74 -2.19
C CYS A 59 -0.20 2.99 -3.49
N ALA A 60 -1.45 3.07 -3.95
CA ALA A 60 -1.88 2.47 -5.21
C ALA A 60 -1.07 2.98 -6.40
N THR A 61 -0.87 4.30 -6.52
CA THR A 61 -0.06 4.88 -7.59
C THR A 61 1.40 4.41 -7.56
N GLU A 62 1.99 4.21 -6.39
CA GLU A 62 3.36 3.68 -6.32
C GLU A 62 3.44 2.18 -6.66
N ILE A 63 2.38 1.40 -6.39
CA ILE A 63 2.26 0.00 -6.86
C ILE A 63 2.19 -0.01 -8.39
N GLU A 64 1.32 0.81 -8.98
CA GLU A 64 1.17 0.94 -10.43
C GLU A 64 2.51 1.31 -11.07
N ARG A 65 3.15 2.37 -10.58
CA ARG A 65 4.38 2.91 -11.18
C ARG A 65 5.61 2.02 -11.03
N ARG A 66 5.78 1.36 -9.87
CA ARG A 66 7.03 0.64 -9.56
C ARG A 66 6.93 -0.86 -9.70
N LEU A 67 5.73 -1.43 -9.69
CA LEU A 67 5.53 -2.87 -9.74
C LEU A 67 4.79 -3.25 -11.03
N LEU A 68 3.61 -2.67 -11.25
CA LEU A 68 2.77 -3.05 -12.39
C LEU A 68 3.41 -2.63 -13.71
N SER A 69 3.85 -1.37 -13.84
CA SER A 69 4.48 -0.87 -15.06
C SER A 69 5.75 -1.66 -15.43
N LEU A 70 6.55 -2.08 -14.45
CA LEU A 70 7.73 -2.93 -14.73
C LEU A 70 7.33 -4.32 -15.23
N TYR A 71 6.28 -4.89 -14.64
CA TYR A 71 5.73 -6.17 -15.09
C TYR A 71 5.13 -6.05 -16.50
N GLU A 72 4.44 -4.96 -16.81
CA GLU A 72 3.88 -4.68 -18.14
C GLU A 72 5.01 -4.52 -19.17
N ASP A 73 6.09 -3.81 -18.85
CA ASP A 73 7.27 -3.69 -19.72
C ASP A 73 7.89 -5.06 -20.06
N GLU A 74 7.91 -5.99 -19.10
CA GLU A 74 8.34 -7.37 -19.34
C GLU A 74 7.36 -8.09 -20.27
N LYS A 75 6.04 -7.95 -20.04
CA LYS A 75 5.01 -8.61 -20.85
C LYS A 75 4.93 -8.06 -22.28
N ILE A 76 5.24 -6.78 -22.49
CA ILE A 76 5.34 -6.17 -23.83
C ILE A 76 6.50 -6.79 -24.61
N LYS A 77 7.65 -7.03 -23.97
CA LYS A 77 8.79 -7.71 -24.63
C LYS A 77 8.47 -9.15 -25.02
N GLU A 78 7.68 -9.84 -24.20
CA GLU A 78 7.29 -11.24 -24.43
C GLU A 78 6.20 -11.40 -25.48
N ASN A 79 5.17 -10.56 -25.44
CA ASN A 79 3.93 -10.77 -26.20
C ASN A 79 3.70 -9.73 -27.30
N GLY A 80 4.56 -8.71 -27.39
CA GLY A 80 4.31 -7.51 -28.18
C GLY A 80 3.46 -6.49 -27.42
N ASP A 81 3.51 -5.25 -27.87
CA ASP A 81 2.58 -4.20 -27.43
C ASP A 81 1.25 -4.33 -28.19
N VAL A 82 0.17 -3.76 -27.63
CA VAL A 82 -1.18 -3.77 -28.21
C VAL A 82 -1.33 -2.72 -29.31
#